data_AF-A0A925PC38-F1
#
_entry.id   AF-A0A925PC38-F1
#
_cell.length_a   1.000
_cell.length_b   1.000
_cell.length_c   1.000
_cell.angle_alpha   90.00
_cell.angle_beta   90.00
_cell.angle_gamma   90.00
#
_symmetry.space_group_name_H-M   'P 1'
#
loop_
_entity.id
_entity.type
_entity.pdbx_description
1 polymer ?
#
loop_
_entity_poly.entity_id
_entity_poly.type
_entity_poly.pdbx_seq_one_letter_code
_entity_poly.pdbx_strand_id
1 'polypeptide(L)'
;MNKVVKFISKLMIACYLLLPVAAHAGALEDYEEAHKHYLVATACMAAYSDRVGGFALDTLDQEGWKTESYIKTSDKADARFLLSSKMQGPNNQPLYLLAVVGTETLKDVMINLLVSKVYFAGETPEEFAANAARKDISNAYPKVHKGYNHYVQEALAAEGRDGTEKAKRRLTDMLLEHKERKLYLVGHSMGGATATLAGARLISMGVRPEQIEIITFGAPAVGNEAFKKKFEPVLNLTRIVTEGDPVNGAMQTLVKGYEEFGQQVRWQVPSSATIEPHQITMYLDLATKHYYQKRQQAIQAGVMPELVNQTASAAGVPKIYVAPIINRLSSELQEEFFYMKEALQDEYRRALPGYVIDTAQAKGNVFEKAKLAGCEWVLVTEIQEHKIKDEQSGYYIILEQSLQSVSKGDIVKFAAYGRSSRTSTPLQALIHDARNMKLDSHEWLAQLQASKK
;
A
#
# COMPACT_ATOMS: atom_id res chain seq x y z
N MET A 1 21.43 46.90 30.92
CA MET A 1 20.65 45.78 30.33
C MET A 1 21.46 44.49 30.46
N ASN A 2 21.10 43.65 31.43
CA ASN A 2 21.93 42.56 31.99
C ASN A 2 22.34 41.50 30.95
N LYS A 3 23.57 40.97 31.09
CA LYS A 3 24.12 39.87 30.26
C LYS A 3 23.16 38.67 30.16
N VAL A 4 22.38 38.42 31.21
CA VAL A 4 21.33 37.39 31.28
C VAL A 4 20.22 37.62 30.24
N VAL A 5 19.77 38.86 30.06
CA VAL A 5 18.72 39.20 29.07
C VAL A 5 19.22 39.00 27.65
N LYS A 6 20.48 39.33 27.36
CA LYS A 6 21.11 39.05 26.05
C LYS A 6 21.30 37.55 25.80
N PHE A 7 21.57 36.76 26.83
CA PHE A 7 21.70 35.31 26.71
C PHE A 7 20.34 34.64 26.45
N ILE A 8 19.30 35.02 27.21
CA ILE A 8 17.93 34.53 27.01
C ILE A 8 17.40 34.93 25.63
N SER A 9 17.64 36.17 25.19
CA SER A 9 17.27 36.63 23.84
C SER A 9 17.94 35.81 22.73
N LYS A 10 19.24 35.49 22.86
CA LYS A 10 19.94 34.64 21.89
C LYS A 10 19.43 33.19 21.89
N LEU A 11 19.10 32.65 23.07
CA LEU A 11 18.53 31.31 23.20
C LEU A 11 17.12 31.23 22.58
N MET A 12 16.28 32.25 22.82
CA MET A 12 14.95 32.36 22.20
C MET A 12 15.05 32.46 20.68
N ILE A 13 15.94 33.30 20.15
CA ILE A 13 16.16 33.41 18.70
C ILE A 13 16.66 32.10 18.10
N ALA A 14 17.57 31.38 18.78
CA ALA A 14 18.03 30.07 18.34
C ALA A 14 16.91 29.01 18.36
N CYS A 15 16.05 29.00 19.40
CA CYS A 15 14.87 28.14 19.44
C CYS A 15 13.88 28.48 18.31
N TYR A 16 13.60 29.76 18.06
CA TYR A 16 12.73 30.21 16.97
C TYR A 16 13.28 29.90 15.57
N LEU A 17 14.61 29.85 15.40
CA LEU A 17 15.23 29.49 14.12
C LEU A 17 15.31 27.96 13.91
N LEU A 18 15.38 27.16 14.97
CA LEU A 18 15.46 25.70 14.89
C LEU A 18 14.08 25.01 14.81
N LEU A 19 13.02 25.63 15.36
CA LEU A 19 11.65 25.11 15.29
C LEU A 19 11.10 24.92 13.86
N PRO A 20 11.25 25.86 12.90
CA PRO A 20 10.76 25.65 11.55
C PRO A 20 11.54 24.52 10.86
N VAL A 21 12.86 24.46 10.95
CA VAL A 21 13.65 23.45 10.22
C VAL A 21 13.32 22.02 10.65
N ALA A 22 13.16 21.77 11.96
CA ALA A 22 12.78 20.45 12.46
C ALA A 22 11.33 20.07 12.09
N ALA A 23 10.41 21.04 12.08
CA ALA A 23 9.01 20.80 11.69
C ALA A 23 8.85 20.51 10.17
N HIS A 24 9.69 21.12 9.33
CA HIS A 24 9.65 20.91 7.87
C HIS A 24 10.26 19.56 7.49
N ALA A 25 11.39 19.16 8.09
CA ALA A 25 11.98 17.84 7.86
C ALA A 25 11.02 16.69 8.24
N GLY A 26 10.29 16.82 9.35
CA GLY A 26 9.32 15.80 9.78
C GLY A 26 8.16 15.59 8.81
N ALA A 27 7.65 16.64 8.15
CA ALA A 27 6.51 16.51 7.23
C ALA A 27 6.85 15.71 5.96
N LEU A 28 8.08 15.82 5.46
CA LEU A 28 8.54 15.05 4.30
C LEU A 28 8.76 13.58 4.69
N GLU A 29 9.43 13.33 5.82
CA GLU A 29 9.67 11.99 6.35
C GLU A 29 8.34 11.25 6.63
N ASP A 30 7.37 11.94 7.24
CA ASP A 30 6.01 11.42 7.47
C ASP A 30 5.31 11.03 6.16
N TYR A 31 5.48 11.83 5.10
CA TYR A 31 4.93 11.53 3.78
C TYR A 31 5.62 10.32 3.14
N GLU A 32 6.94 10.27 3.17
CA GLU A 32 7.71 9.15 2.62
C GLU A 32 7.36 7.83 3.33
N GLU A 33 7.20 7.87 4.66
CA GLU A 33 6.75 6.72 5.44
C GLU A 33 5.32 6.30 5.08
N ALA A 34 4.37 7.24 5.01
CA ALA A 34 2.99 6.94 4.63
C ALA A 34 2.88 6.41 3.18
N HIS A 35 3.67 6.95 2.26
CA HIS A 35 3.74 6.47 0.88
C HIS A 35 4.32 5.05 0.82
N LYS A 36 5.37 4.76 1.59
CA LYS A 36 5.92 3.40 1.72
C LYS A 36 4.86 2.44 2.26
N HIS A 37 4.11 2.81 3.30
CA HIS A 37 3.01 2.00 3.84
C HIS A 37 1.90 1.74 2.83
N TYR A 38 1.52 2.75 2.04
CA TYR A 38 0.58 2.59 0.93
C TYR A 38 1.07 1.59 -0.12
N LEU A 39 2.32 1.72 -0.55
CA LEU A 39 2.93 0.85 -1.54
C LEU A 39 2.99 -0.62 -1.06
N VAL A 40 3.47 -0.86 0.16
CA VAL A 40 3.59 -2.21 0.69
C VAL A 40 2.24 -2.85 1.03
N ALA A 41 1.24 -2.06 1.44
CA ALA A 41 -0.13 -2.53 1.60
C ALA A 41 -0.74 -2.92 0.24
N THR A 42 -0.48 -2.12 -0.81
CA THR A 42 -0.91 -2.42 -2.18
C THR A 42 -0.29 -3.73 -2.67
N ALA A 43 1.01 -3.92 -2.48
CA ALA A 43 1.66 -5.15 -2.90
C ALA A 43 1.23 -6.37 -2.07
N CYS A 44 0.93 -6.19 -0.78
CA CYS A 44 0.36 -7.24 0.04
C CYS A 44 -1.05 -7.63 -0.43
N MET A 45 -1.89 -6.66 -0.79
CA MET A 45 -3.21 -6.91 -1.40
C MET A 45 -3.08 -7.64 -2.74
N ALA A 46 -2.14 -7.22 -3.58
CA ALA A 46 -1.88 -7.81 -4.89
C ALA A 46 -1.58 -9.30 -4.82
N ALA A 47 -1.01 -9.76 -3.71
CA ALA A 47 -0.66 -11.16 -3.50
C ALA A 47 -1.90 -12.07 -3.36
N TYR A 48 -3.05 -11.53 -3.00
CA TYR A 48 -4.31 -12.27 -2.98
C TYR A 48 -4.85 -12.46 -4.41
N SER A 49 -5.32 -13.67 -4.71
CA SER A 49 -5.79 -14.04 -6.07
C SER A 49 -7.23 -13.62 -6.37
N ASP A 50 -7.85 -12.82 -5.50
CA ASP A 50 -9.21 -12.35 -5.69
C ASP A 50 -9.26 -11.15 -6.65
N ARG A 51 -10.49 -10.71 -6.96
CA ARG A 51 -10.70 -9.57 -7.85
C ARG A 51 -10.03 -8.29 -7.33
N VAL A 52 -9.92 -8.12 -6.01
CA VAL A 52 -9.33 -6.93 -5.39
C VAL A 52 -7.81 -6.94 -5.55
N GLY A 53 -7.17 -8.11 -5.40
CA GLY A 53 -5.75 -8.30 -5.68
C GLY A 53 -5.36 -8.02 -7.13
N GLY A 54 -6.22 -8.37 -8.10
CA GLY A 54 -6.01 -8.02 -9.51
C GLY A 54 -5.81 -6.53 -9.75
N PHE A 55 -6.64 -5.68 -9.12
CA PHE A 55 -6.49 -4.23 -9.24
C PHE A 55 -5.27 -3.67 -8.50
N ALA A 56 -4.83 -4.33 -7.43
CA ALA A 56 -3.61 -3.97 -6.75
C ALA A 56 -2.37 -4.29 -7.62
N LEU A 57 -2.39 -5.40 -8.37
CA LEU A 57 -1.38 -5.70 -9.40
C LEU A 57 -1.34 -4.61 -10.49
N ASP A 58 -2.49 -4.18 -11.00
CA ASP A 58 -2.56 -3.08 -11.97
C ASP A 58 -1.96 -1.77 -11.42
N THR A 59 -2.08 -1.54 -10.11
CA THR A 59 -1.49 -0.35 -9.45
C THR A 59 0.03 -0.41 -9.50
N LEU A 60 0.59 -1.57 -9.15
CA LEU A 60 2.03 -1.79 -9.18
C LEU A 60 2.59 -1.62 -10.60
N ASP A 61 1.94 -2.21 -11.60
CA ASP A 61 2.35 -2.09 -13.00
C ASP A 61 2.36 -0.62 -13.46
N GLN A 62 1.31 0.14 -13.14
CA GLN A 62 1.22 1.57 -13.47
C GLN A 62 2.30 2.42 -12.80
N GLU A 63 2.73 2.04 -11.59
CA GLU A 63 3.84 2.70 -10.90
C GLU A 63 5.22 2.23 -11.39
N GLY A 64 5.26 1.39 -12.43
CA GLY A 64 6.47 0.90 -13.08
C GLY A 64 7.13 -0.28 -12.37
N TRP A 65 6.39 -0.99 -11.52
CA TRP A 65 6.85 -2.23 -10.91
C TRP A 65 6.62 -3.41 -11.83
N LYS A 66 7.66 -4.23 -12.01
CA LYS A 66 7.53 -5.53 -12.66
C LYS A 66 7.26 -6.58 -11.60
N THR A 67 6.12 -7.27 -11.70
CA THR A 67 5.69 -8.25 -10.70
C THR A 67 5.70 -9.65 -11.28
N GLU A 68 6.32 -10.57 -10.54
CA GLU A 68 6.39 -11.99 -10.84
C GLU A 68 5.68 -12.79 -9.74
N SER A 69 4.83 -13.75 -10.13
CA SER A 69 4.09 -14.59 -9.19
C SER A 69 4.74 -15.97 -9.04
N TYR A 70 4.98 -16.35 -7.80
CA TYR A 70 5.58 -17.62 -7.41
C TYR A 70 4.53 -18.42 -6.65
N ILE A 71 4.08 -19.53 -7.24
CA ILE A 71 3.09 -20.42 -6.64
C ILE A 71 3.72 -21.82 -6.53
N LYS A 72 3.83 -22.33 -5.32
CA LYS A 72 4.21 -23.72 -5.03
C LYS A 72 3.06 -24.43 -4.34
N THR A 73 2.39 -25.30 -5.07
CA THR A 73 1.37 -26.21 -4.53
C THR A 73 2.05 -27.35 -3.78
N SER A 74 1.59 -27.65 -2.57
CA SER A 74 2.04 -28.82 -1.80
C SER A 74 0.86 -29.49 -1.13
N ASP A 75 1.01 -30.76 -0.71
CA ASP A 75 -0.04 -31.53 -0.02
C ASP A 75 -0.50 -30.89 1.31
N LYS A 76 0.22 -29.90 1.85
CA LYS A 76 -0.02 -29.31 3.17
C LYS A 76 -0.36 -27.82 3.15
N ALA A 77 0.15 -27.06 2.18
CA ALA A 77 -0.17 -25.65 1.99
C ALA A 77 0.33 -25.14 0.63
N ASP A 78 -0.45 -24.30 -0.03
CA ASP A 78 0.00 -23.50 -1.16
C ASP A 78 0.87 -22.35 -0.66
N ALA A 79 2.15 -22.35 -1.02
CA ALA A 79 3.02 -21.21 -0.79
C ALA A 79 2.90 -20.25 -1.98
N ARG A 80 2.56 -18.98 -1.71
CA ARG A 80 2.33 -17.96 -2.74
C ARG A 80 3.08 -16.68 -2.37
N PHE A 81 3.88 -16.20 -3.30
CA PHE A 81 4.65 -14.97 -3.16
C PHE A 81 4.56 -14.14 -4.42
N LEU A 82 4.56 -12.83 -4.25
CA LEU A 82 4.80 -11.89 -5.34
C LEU A 82 6.15 -11.22 -5.14
N LEU A 83 6.99 -11.28 -6.16
CA LEU A 83 8.20 -10.49 -6.24
C LEU A 83 7.95 -9.32 -7.19
N SER A 84 7.89 -8.11 -6.65
CA SER A 84 7.83 -6.88 -7.42
C SER A 84 9.19 -6.21 -7.43
N SER A 85 9.63 -5.73 -8.59
CA SER A 85 10.92 -5.07 -8.74
C SER A 85 10.80 -3.76 -9.51
N LYS A 86 11.56 -2.76 -9.06
CA LYS A 86 11.67 -1.44 -9.71
C LYS A 86 13.14 -1.09 -9.83
N MET A 87 13.67 -1.13 -11.05
CA MET A 87 15.11 -0.94 -11.30
C MET A 87 15.58 0.51 -11.12
N GLN A 88 14.67 1.47 -11.24
CA GLN A 88 14.91 2.90 -11.00
C GLN A 88 14.16 3.32 -9.73
N GLY A 89 14.66 2.90 -8.57
CA GLY A 89 14.21 3.38 -7.27
C GLY A 89 14.85 4.72 -6.87
N PRO A 90 14.67 5.15 -5.62
CA PRO A 90 15.35 6.33 -5.07
C PRO A 90 16.86 6.24 -5.30
N ASN A 91 17.48 7.35 -5.71
CA ASN A 91 18.90 7.42 -6.07
C ASN A 91 19.33 6.43 -7.17
N ASN A 92 18.40 6.04 -8.05
CA ASN A 92 18.61 5.09 -9.15
C ASN A 92 19.08 3.69 -8.69
N GLN A 93 18.72 3.30 -7.47
CA GLN A 93 19.01 1.99 -6.91
C GLN A 93 17.84 1.02 -7.17
N PRO A 94 18.11 -0.25 -7.54
CA PRO A 94 17.06 -1.25 -7.66
C PRO A 94 16.37 -1.53 -6.31
N LEU A 95 15.05 -1.57 -6.36
CA LEU A 95 14.19 -1.86 -5.22
C LEU A 95 13.40 -3.15 -5.46
N TYR A 96 13.38 -4.02 -4.45
CA TYR A 96 12.62 -5.27 -4.47
C TYR A 96 11.60 -5.27 -3.35
N LEU A 97 10.44 -5.84 -3.65
CA LEU A 97 9.35 -6.05 -2.71
C LEU A 97 8.92 -7.51 -2.84
N LEU A 98 9.03 -8.27 -1.77
CA LEU A 98 8.51 -9.63 -1.67
C LEU A 98 7.26 -9.64 -0.78
N ALA A 99 6.09 -9.80 -1.39
CA ALA A 99 4.83 -9.92 -0.68
C ALA A 99 4.47 -11.39 -0.45
N VAL A 100 4.15 -11.72 0.80
CA VAL A 100 3.76 -13.05 1.23
C VAL A 100 2.25 -13.11 1.44
N VAL A 101 1.59 -14.07 0.79
CA VAL A 101 0.14 -14.27 0.96
C VAL A 101 -0.15 -14.88 2.32
N GLY A 102 -1.03 -14.24 3.10
CA GLY A 102 -1.67 -14.87 4.25
C GLY A 102 -2.81 -15.79 3.79
N THR A 103 -2.89 -17.00 4.32
CA THR A 103 -4.02 -17.92 4.05
C THR A 103 -5.38 -17.27 4.36
N GLU A 104 -6.39 -17.54 3.53
CA GLU A 104 -7.65 -16.79 3.46
C GLU A 104 -8.67 -17.07 4.60
N THR A 105 -8.37 -17.96 5.55
CA THR A 105 -9.34 -18.35 6.59
C THR A 105 -8.74 -18.45 8.00
N LEU A 106 -9.01 -17.45 8.86
CA LEU A 106 -8.56 -17.39 10.27
C LEU A 106 -8.84 -18.67 11.08
N LYS A 107 -9.96 -19.36 10.80
CA LYS A 107 -10.33 -20.62 11.47
C LYS A 107 -9.43 -21.78 11.04
N ASP A 108 -9.08 -21.88 9.77
CA ASP A 108 -8.15 -22.91 9.28
C ASP A 108 -6.73 -22.60 9.72
N VAL A 109 -6.36 -21.32 9.87
CA VAL A 109 -5.08 -20.90 10.46
C VAL A 109 -4.97 -21.38 11.90
N MET A 110 -5.91 -21.05 12.78
CA MET A 110 -5.81 -21.45 14.19
C MET A 110 -5.91 -22.97 14.41
N ILE A 111 -6.62 -23.69 13.55
CA ILE A 111 -6.84 -25.14 13.68
C ILE A 111 -5.71 -25.94 12.99
N ASN A 112 -5.18 -25.50 11.84
CA ASN A 112 -4.09 -26.18 11.12
C ASN A 112 -2.68 -25.72 11.52
N LEU A 113 -2.53 -24.55 12.16
CA LEU A 113 -1.29 -24.18 12.82
C LEU A 113 -1.11 -25.08 14.04
N LEU A 114 -0.36 -26.17 13.84
CA LEU A 114 0.25 -26.93 14.93
C LEU A 114 1.05 -25.93 15.79
N VAL A 115 0.46 -25.44 16.88
CA VAL A 115 1.02 -24.49 17.87
C VAL A 115 2.39 -24.89 18.42
N SER A 116 2.81 -26.12 18.11
CA SER A 116 4.17 -26.63 18.25
C SER A 116 5.23 -25.67 17.69
N LYS A 117 6.29 -25.50 18.48
CA LYS A 117 7.47 -24.74 18.11
C LYS A 117 8.56 -25.71 17.63
N VAL A 118 9.30 -25.33 16.59
CA VAL A 118 10.50 -26.05 16.11
C VAL A 118 11.75 -25.23 16.36
N TYR A 119 12.89 -25.90 16.52
CA TYR A 119 14.17 -25.22 16.75
C TYR A 119 14.61 -24.45 15.50
N PHE A 120 14.95 -23.18 15.69
CA PHE A 120 15.34 -22.27 14.61
C PHE A 120 16.83 -21.94 14.70
N ALA A 121 17.64 -22.66 13.91
CA ALA A 121 19.07 -22.43 13.78
C ALA A 121 19.60 -22.96 12.44
N GLY A 122 20.63 -22.32 11.91
CA GLY A 122 21.28 -22.69 10.65
C GLY A 122 21.75 -21.45 9.89
N GLU A 123 22.65 -21.68 8.94
CA GLU A 123 23.17 -20.71 7.97
C GLU A 123 22.81 -21.13 6.53
N THR A 124 22.27 -22.33 6.33
CA THR A 124 21.78 -22.85 5.05
C THR A 124 20.36 -23.41 5.16
N PRO A 125 19.59 -23.48 4.06
CA PRO A 125 18.26 -24.09 4.07
C PRO A 125 18.25 -25.51 4.64
N GLU A 126 19.29 -26.30 4.35
CA GLU A 126 19.44 -27.69 4.81
C GLU A 126 19.68 -27.76 6.32
N GLU A 127 20.50 -26.85 6.87
CA GLU A 127 20.73 -26.77 8.32
C GLU A 127 19.46 -26.36 9.08
N PHE A 128 18.69 -25.42 8.53
CA PHE A 128 17.39 -25.05 9.11
C PHE A 128 16.42 -26.23 9.13
N ALA A 129 16.36 -27.02 8.05
CA ALA A 129 15.54 -28.21 7.98
C ALA A 129 15.98 -29.27 9.01
N ALA A 130 17.28 -29.53 9.10
CA ALA A 130 17.85 -30.49 10.04
C ALA A 130 17.60 -30.08 11.51
N ASN A 131 17.80 -28.80 11.85
CA ASN A 131 17.56 -28.30 13.20
C ASN A 131 16.08 -28.31 13.57
N ALA A 132 15.18 -27.99 12.63
CA ALA A 132 13.73 -28.06 12.87
C ALA A 132 13.22 -29.48 13.16
N ALA A 133 13.93 -30.52 12.70
CA ALA A 133 13.60 -31.92 12.97
C ALA A 133 14.07 -32.42 14.36
N ARG A 134 14.95 -31.67 15.05
CA ARG A 134 15.44 -32.04 16.37
C ARG A 134 14.33 -31.94 17.43
N LYS A 135 14.30 -32.93 18.33
CA LYS A 135 13.34 -33.00 19.45
C LYS A 135 13.98 -32.52 20.75
N ASP A 136 13.15 -32.24 21.76
CA ASP A 136 13.55 -31.97 23.15
C ASP A 136 14.56 -30.81 23.34
N ILE A 137 14.50 -29.83 22.44
CA ILE A 137 15.30 -28.61 22.55
C ILE A 137 14.77 -27.75 23.70
N SER A 138 15.66 -27.18 24.51
CA SER A 138 15.28 -26.26 25.60
C SER A 138 14.64 -24.97 25.05
N ASN A 139 13.72 -24.36 25.81
CA ASN A 139 13.13 -23.05 25.47
C ASN A 139 14.12 -21.89 25.60
N ALA A 140 15.31 -22.11 26.16
CA ALA A 140 16.42 -21.15 26.13
C ALA A 140 16.98 -20.92 24.73
N TYR A 141 16.66 -21.80 23.77
CA TYR A 141 17.07 -21.66 22.37
C TYR A 141 15.95 -21.09 21.49
N PRO A 142 16.29 -20.37 20.40
CA PRO A 142 15.30 -19.82 19.48
C PRO A 142 14.40 -20.92 18.92
N LYS A 143 13.09 -20.78 19.12
CA LYS A 143 12.10 -21.64 18.49
C LYS A 143 11.00 -20.82 17.86
N VAL A 144 10.49 -21.30 16.74
CA VAL A 144 9.50 -20.62 15.91
C VAL A 144 8.33 -21.53 15.62
N HIS A 145 7.21 -20.93 15.21
CA HIS A 145 6.03 -21.68 14.83
C HIS A 145 6.34 -22.68 13.70
N LYS A 146 5.97 -23.96 13.89
CA LYS A 146 6.25 -25.03 12.92
C LYS A 146 5.67 -24.76 11.53
N GLY A 147 4.42 -24.29 11.48
CA GLY A 147 3.72 -23.94 10.23
C GLY A 147 4.44 -22.85 9.44
N TYR A 148 4.77 -21.72 10.08
CA TYR A 148 5.51 -20.63 9.43
C TYR A 148 6.88 -21.10 8.96
N ASN A 149 7.59 -21.91 9.75
CA ASN A 149 8.90 -22.44 9.36
C ASN A 149 8.84 -23.31 8.10
N HIS A 150 7.85 -24.19 8.02
CA HIS A 150 7.59 -25.02 6.84
C HIS A 150 7.28 -24.14 5.63
N TYR A 151 6.40 -23.15 5.79
CA TYR A 151 6.05 -22.24 4.70
C TYR A 151 7.26 -21.47 4.16
N VAL A 152 8.09 -20.87 5.03
CA VAL A 152 9.33 -20.18 4.62
C VAL A 152 10.32 -21.15 3.93
N GLN A 153 10.36 -22.40 4.36
CA GLN A 153 11.22 -23.40 3.73
C GLN A 153 10.77 -23.71 2.29
N GLU A 154 9.47 -23.93 2.10
CA GLU A 154 8.91 -24.16 0.77
C GLU A 154 9.06 -22.94 -0.14
N ALA A 155 8.90 -21.75 0.43
CA ALA A 155 9.04 -20.46 -0.24
C ALA A 155 10.43 -20.21 -0.82
N LEU A 156 11.46 -20.33 0.01
CA LEU A 156 12.84 -20.07 -0.41
C LEU A 156 13.37 -21.18 -1.33
N ALA A 157 12.72 -22.35 -1.32
CA ALA A 157 12.97 -23.43 -2.27
C ALA A 157 12.13 -23.31 -3.56
N ALA A 158 11.19 -22.37 -3.66
CA ALA A 158 10.38 -22.20 -4.87
C ALA A 158 11.24 -21.58 -5.98
N GLU A 159 11.26 -22.24 -7.14
CA GLU A 159 11.93 -21.76 -8.35
C GLU A 159 10.95 -20.92 -9.17
N GLY A 160 11.44 -19.83 -9.76
CA GLY A 160 10.63 -18.95 -10.61
C GLY A 160 10.17 -19.66 -11.88
N ARG A 161 8.91 -19.45 -12.26
CA ARG A 161 8.39 -19.84 -13.57
C ARG A 161 8.53 -18.64 -14.50
N ASP A 162 9.71 -18.49 -15.09
CA ASP A 162 9.78 -17.79 -16.37
C ASP A 162 10.10 -18.81 -17.45
N GLY A 163 9.31 -18.82 -18.51
CA GLY A 163 9.42 -19.72 -19.65
C GLY A 163 10.63 -19.40 -20.54
N THR A 164 11.62 -18.67 -20.03
CA THR A 164 12.86 -18.37 -20.73
C THR A 164 14.07 -18.82 -19.91
N GLU A 165 14.94 -19.58 -20.58
CA GLU A 165 16.21 -20.13 -20.09
C GLU A 165 17.28 -19.04 -19.76
N LYS A 166 16.88 -17.92 -19.16
CA LYS A 166 17.80 -16.90 -18.63
C LYS A 166 17.86 -17.01 -17.10
N ALA A 167 18.69 -17.95 -16.66
CA ALA A 167 19.38 -17.99 -15.37
C ALA A 167 18.51 -17.90 -14.11
N LYS A 168 17.91 -19.05 -13.77
CA LYS A 168 17.52 -19.52 -12.43
C LYS A 168 18.48 -19.01 -11.33
N ARG A 169 18.16 -17.91 -10.64
CA ARG A 169 18.88 -17.47 -9.42
C ARG A 169 17.92 -17.39 -8.26
N ARG A 170 18.29 -17.97 -7.11
CA ARG A 170 17.47 -17.85 -5.89
C ARG A 170 17.51 -16.41 -5.41
N LEU A 171 16.41 -15.92 -4.82
CA LEU A 171 16.35 -14.58 -4.22
C LEU A 171 17.50 -14.34 -3.24
N THR A 172 17.88 -15.36 -2.47
CA THR A 172 19.04 -15.34 -1.58
C THR A 172 20.34 -15.02 -2.31
N ASP A 173 20.60 -15.68 -3.43
CA ASP A 173 21.83 -15.51 -4.20
C ASP A 173 21.92 -14.09 -4.75
N MET A 174 20.79 -13.59 -5.27
CA MET A 174 20.67 -12.22 -5.73
C MET A 174 20.97 -11.18 -4.63
N LEU A 175 20.46 -11.38 -3.42
CA LEU A 175 20.68 -10.45 -2.30
C LEU A 175 22.11 -10.52 -1.74
N LEU A 176 22.74 -11.70 -1.78
CA LEU A 176 24.12 -11.90 -1.36
C LEU A 176 25.13 -11.30 -2.36
N GLU A 177 24.86 -11.42 -3.66
CA GLU A 177 25.67 -10.86 -4.74
C GLU A 177 25.61 -9.32 -4.77
N HIS A 178 24.45 -8.74 -4.48
CA HIS A 178 24.16 -7.32 -4.68
C HIS A 178 23.75 -6.64 -3.39
N LYS A 179 24.75 -6.34 -2.57
CA LYS A 179 24.52 -5.90 -1.20
C LYS A 179 23.93 -4.48 -1.08
N GLU A 180 23.94 -3.71 -2.17
CA GLU A 180 23.33 -2.39 -2.30
C GLU A 180 21.80 -2.44 -2.45
N ARG A 181 21.24 -3.59 -2.82
CA ARG A 181 19.81 -3.74 -3.08
C ARG A 181 19.02 -3.76 -1.78
N LYS A 182 17.96 -2.97 -1.73
CA LYS A 182 16.96 -3.00 -0.66
C LYS A 182 15.83 -3.97 -0.99
N LEU A 183 15.41 -4.72 0.02
CA LEU A 183 14.29 -5.64 -0.01
C LEU A 183 13.27 -5.25 1.05
N TYR A 184 12.05 -4.93 0.61
CA TYR A 184 10.89 -4.90 1.48
C TYR A 184 10.28 -6.31 1.56
N LEU A 185 10.27 -6.88 2.76
CA LEU A 185 9.54 -8.11 3.06
C LEU A 185 8.19 -7.74 3.68
N VAL A 186 7.11 -8.09 3.01
CA VAL A 186 5.79 -7.60 3.39
C VAL A 186 4.80 -8.74 3.47
N GLY A 187 3.85 -8.64 4.38
CA GLY A 187 2.84 -9.67 4.52
C GLY A 187 1.75 -9.33 5.51
N HIS A 188 0.59 -9.92 5.29
CA HIS A 188 -0.61 -9.73 6.10
C HIS A 188 -0.96 -11.01 6.84
N SER A 189 -1.44 -10.90 8.09
CA SER A 189 -1.83 -12.04 8.92
C SER A 189 -0.70 -13.08 9.00
N MET A 190 -0.96 -14.35 8.67
CA MET A 190 0.07 -15.40 8.54
C MET A 190 1.23 -15.02 7.61
N GLY A 191 0.93 -14.31 6.51
CA GLY A 191 1.95 -13.85 5.57
C GLY A 191 2.94 -12.90 6.23
N GLY A 192 2.49 -12.05 7.15
CA GLY A 192 3.37 -11.15 7.92
C GLY A 192 4.26 -11.88 8.92
N ALA A 193 3.72 -12.90 9.60
CA ALA A 193 4.51 -13.78 10.46
C ALA A 193 5.59 -14.54 9.68
N THR A 194 5.24 -14.99 8.48
CA THR A 194 6.15 -15.65 7.54
C THR A 194 7.21 -14.68 7.01
N ALA A 195 6.84 -13.45 6.65
CA ALA A 195 7.77 -12.41 6.20
C ALA A 195 8.81 -12.09 7.29
N THR A 196 8.37 -11.97 8.54
CA THR A 196 9.27 -11.79 9.70
C THR A 196 10.24 -12.95 9.84
N LEU A 197 9.76 -14.20 9.74
CA LEU A 197 10.59 -15.39 9.83
C LEU A 197 11.57 -15.52 8.64
N ALA A 198 11.13 -15.16 7.44
CA ALA A 198 11.96 -15.12 6.24
C ALA A 198 13.11 -14.13 6.40
N GLY A 199 12.84 -12.92 6.93
CA GLY A 199 13.88 -11.93 7.24
C GLY A 199 14.92 -12.47 8.23
N ALA A 200 14.48 -13.11 9.32
CA ALA A 200 15.38 -13.74 10.29
C ALA A 200 16.26 -14.83 9.66
N ARG A 201 15.69 -15.61 8.74
CA ARG A 201 16.40 -16.66 8.00
C ARG A 201 17.43 -16.06 7.03
N LEU A 202 17.05 -15.07 6.23
CA LEU A 202 17.95 -14.38 5.30
C LEU A 202 19.15 -13.76 6.02
N ILE A 203 18.92 -13.12 7.18
CA ILE A 203 20.01 -12.57 7.99
C ILE A 203 20.93 -13.69 8.50
N SER A 204 20.37 -14.80 8.96
CA SER A 204 21.16 -15.96 9.40
C SER A 204 21.95 -16.61 8.26
N MET A 205 21.49 -16.49 7.02
CA MET A 205 22.16 -16.94 5.80
C MET A 205 23.17 -15.92 5.23
N GLY A 206 23.41 -14.80 5.92
CA GLY A 206 24.44 -13.82 5.57
C GLY A 206 23.96 -12.59 4.79
N VAL A 207 22.66 -12.43 4.56
CA VAL A 207 22.12 -11.15 4.03
C VAL A 207 22.26 -10.07 5.10
N ARG A 208 22.74 -8.88 4.72
CA ARG A 208 22.97 -7.83 5.72
C ARG A 208 21.64 -7.27 6.24
N PRO A 209 21.51 -7.02 7.55
CA PRO A 209 20.32 -6.38 8.13
C PRO A 209 19.86 -5.13 7.40
N GLU A 210 20.79 -4.28 6.94
CA GLU A 210 20.49 -3.00 6.29
C GLU A 210 19.86 -3.15 4.89
N GLN A 211 19.93 -4.35 4.31
CA GLN A 211 19.28 -4.68 3.04
C GLN A 211 17.80 -5.03 3.22
N ILE A 212 17.36 -5.37 4.43
CA ILE A 212 16.04 -5.94 4.68
C ILE A 212 15.24 -4.98 5.57
N GLU A 213 14.07 -4.59 5.07
CA GLU A 213 13.06 -3.90 5.87
C GLU A 213 11.76 -4.70 5.83
N ILE A 214 11.17 -4.95 6.99
CA ILE A 214 10.02 -5.83 7.14
C ILE A 214 8.84 -5.00 7.61
N ILE A 215 7.75 -5.00 6.84
CA ILE A 215 6.52 -4.29 7.18
C ILE A 215 5.37 -5.28 7.13
N THR A 216 4.71 -5.46 8.27
CA THR A 216 3.65 -6.47 8.42
C THR A 216 2.32 -5.83 8.82
N PHE A 217 1.21 -6.46 8.41
CA PHE A 217 -0.15 -6.02 8.72
C PHE A 217 -0.88 -7.09 9.51
N GLY A 218 -1.35 -6.77 10.72
CA GLY A 218 -2.12 -7.71 11.57
C GLY A 218 -1.40 -9.03 11.86
N ALA A 219 -0.06 -9.03 11.88
CA ALA A 219 0.72 -10.26 11.97
C ALA A 219 0.85 -10.78 13.41
N PRO A 220 0.62 -12.08 13.64
CA PRO A 220 0.82 -12.70 14.96
C PRO A 220 2.31 -12.87 15.30
N ALA A 221 2.58 -13.13 16.58
CA ALA A 221 3.91 -13.50 17.08
C ALA A 221 4.46 -14.77 16.39
N VAL A 222 5.79 -14.80 16.19
CA VAL A 222 6.47 -15.80 15.33
C VAL A 222 7.21 -16.87 16.14
N GLY A 223 7.84 -16.48 17.25
CA GLY A 223 8.73 -17.34 18.02
C GLY A 223 8.71 -17.03 19.51
N ASN A 224 9.49 -17.80 20.27
CA ASN A 224 9.65 -17.63 21.71
C ASN A 224 10.56 -16.45 22.09
N GLU A 225 10.70 -16.20 23.38
CA GLU A 225 11.60 -15.18 23.95
C GLU A 225 13.04 -15.28 23.43
N ALA A 226 13.59 -16.49 23.31
CA ALA A 226 14.94 -16.70 22.78
C ALA A 226 15.06 -16.29 21.31
N PHE A 227 14.02 -16.50 20.49
CA PHE A 227 13.98 -16.00 19.12
C PHE A 227 13.93 -14.47 19.09
N LYS A 228 13.03 -13.85 19.88
CA LYS A 228 12.96 -12.40 20.04
C LYS A 228 14.32 -11.82 20.42
N LYS A 229 14.94 -12.33 21.48
CA LYS A 229 16.25 -11.85 21.98
C LYS A 229 17.35 -11.92 20.92
N LYS A 230 17.31 -12.93 20.04
CA LYS A 230 18.29 -13.08 18.97
C LYS A 230 18.07 -12.08 17.83
N PHE A 231 16.82 -11.80 17.45
CA PHE A 231 16.52 -11.11 16.20
C PHE A 231 15.99 -9.68 16.35
N GLU A 232 15.42 -9.30 17.49
CA GLU A 232 14.98 -7.92 17.75
C GLU A 232 16.09 -6.86 17.52
N PRO A 233 17.37 -7.09 17.86
CA PRO A 233 18.42 -6.11 17.62
C PRO A 233 18.82 -5.94 16.14
N VAL A 234 18.46 -6.89 15.27
CA VAL A 234 18.96 -6.95 13.89
C VAL A 234 17.85 -6.91 12.82
N LEU A 235 16.60 -7.18 13.18
CA LEU A 235 15.48 -7.07 12.25
C LEU A 235 14.90 -5.65 12.29
N ASN A 236 14.95 -4.95 11.16
CA ASN A 236 14.16 -3.75 10.96
C ASN A 236 12.70 -4.15 10.68
N LEU A 237 11.93 -4.34 11.75
CA LEU A 237 10.56 -4.83 11.72
C LEU A 237 9.57 -3.76 12.19
N THR A 238 8.68 -3.36 11.29
CA THR A 238 7.49 -2.54 11.58
C THR A 238 6.24 -3.41 11.53
N ARG A 239 5.42 -3.34 12.58
CA ARG A 239 4.17 -4.08 12.74
C ARG A 239 3.00 -3.11 12.77
N ILE A 240 2.28 -3.05 11.67
CA ILE A 240 1.08 -2.23 11.53
C ILE A 240 -0.12 -3.04 12.00
N VAL A 241 -0.84 -2.49 12.97
CA VAL A 241 -1.99 -3.14 13.60
C VAL A 241 -3.18 -2.19 13.66
N THR A 242 -4.39 -2.70 13.54
CA THR A 242 -5.62 -1.94 13.68
C THR A 242 -6.29 -2.14 15.04
N GLU A 243 -7.02 -1.14 15.52
CA GLU A 243 -7.93 -1.32 16.65
C GLU A 243 -9.09 -2.25 16.29
N GLY A 244 -9.48 -3.12 17.23
CA GLY A 244 -10.55 -4.10 17.02
C GLY A 244 -10.15 -5.34 16.21
N ASP A 245 -8.92 -5.42 15.68
CA ASP A 245 -8.44 -6.63 15.02
C ASP A 245 -8.17 -7.75 16.06
N PRO A 246 -8.89 -8.89 15.96
CA PRO A 246 -8.81 -9.99 16.93
C PRO A 246 -7.46 -10.70 16.95
N VAL A 247 -6.67 -10.65 15.86
CA VAL A 247 -5.39 -11.37 15.75
C VAL A 247 -4.31 -10.73 16.63
N ASN A 248 -4.37 -9.42 16.82
CA ASN A 248 -3.39 -8.66 17.61
C ASN A 248 -3.32 -9.10 19.09
N GLY A 249 -4.37 -9.75 19.61
CA GLY A 249 -4.40 -10.30 20.97
C GLY A 249 -4.49 -11.82 21.05
N ALA A 250 -5.02 -12.48 20.01
CA ALA A 250 -5.38 -13.89 20.10
C ALA A 250 -4.18 -14.83 20.24
N MET A 251 -3.05 -14.57 19.57
CA MET A 251 -1.88 -15.46 19.71
C MET A 251 -1.14 -15.31 21.04
N GLN A 252 -1.08 -14.09 21.59
CA GLN A 252 -0.48 -13.85 22.91
C GLN A 252 -1.29 -14.51 24.04
N THR A 253 -2.63 -14.51 23.91
CA THR A 253 -3.55 -15.02 24.94
C THR A 253 -3.82 -16.52 24.81
N LEU A 254 -3.92 -17.05 23.59
CA LEU A 254 -4.26 -18.46 23.36
C LEU A 254 -3.03 -19.40 23.38
N VAL A 255 -1.82 -18.89 23.10
CA VAL A 255 -0.63 -19.75 22.93
C VAL A 255 0.55 -19.23 23.74
N LYS A 256 0.66 -19.69 24.99
CA LYS A 256 1.73 -19.32 25.92
C LYS A 256 3.14 -19.47 25.29
N GLY A 257 3.98 -18.45 25.48
CA GLY A 257 5.40 -18.47 25.14
C GLY A 257 5.76 -18.11 23.70
N TYR A 258 4.88 -17.44 22.96
CA TYR A 258 5.25 -16.66 21.78
C TYR A 258 5.37 -15.18 22.16
N GLU A 259 6.41 -14.50 21.68
CA GLU A 259 6.75 -13.13 22.04
C GLU A 259 6.76 -12.23 20.81
N GLU A 260 6.22 -11.03 20.97
CA GLU A 260 6.23 -9.99 19.95
C GLU A 260 7.42 -9.05 20.11
N PHE A 261 7.91 -8.51 18.99
CA PHE A 261 9.00 -7.53 18.94
C PHE A 261 8.91 -6.67 17.67
N GLY A 262 9.78 -5.67 17.57
CA GLY A 262 9.76 -4.67 16.50
C GLY A 262 8.92 -3.44 16.84
N GLN A 263 8.94 -2.44 15.96
CA GLN A 263 8.18 -1.20 16.13
C GLN A 263 6.70 -1.47 15.82
N GLN A 264 5.82 -1.24 16.79
CA GLN A 264 4.38 -1.36 16.58
C GLN A 264 3.77 0.01 16.22
N VAL A 265 3.05 0.06 15.11
CA VAL A 265 2.28 1.22 14.66
C VAL A 265 0.79 0.85 14.72
N ARG A 266 0.02 1.57 15.53
CA ARG A 266 -1.42 1.33 15.69
C ARG A 266 -2.23 2.31 14.87
N TRP A 267 -3.10 1.80 14.02
CA TRP A 267 -4.05 2.58 13.25
C TRP A 267 -5.46 2.47 13.80
N GLN A 268 -6.19 3.58 13.70
CA GLN A 268 -7.56 3.71 14.14
C GLN A 268 -8.51 3.31 13.01
N VAL A 269 -9.51 2.50 13.34
CA VAL A 269 -10.56 2.10 12.39
C VAL A 269 -11.76 3.03 12.58
N PRO A 270 -12.25 3.71 11.53
CA PRO A 270 -13.44 4.55 11.63
C PRO A 270 -14.63 3.75 12.14
N SER A 271 -15.47 4.33 12.99
CA SER A 271 -16.70 3.68 13.47
C SER A 271 -17.71 3.37 12.36
N SER A 272 -17.60 4.06 11.21
CA SER A 272 -18.40 3.83 10.00
C SER A 272 -17.91 2.67 9.14
N ALA A 273 -16.77 2.06 9.49
CA ALA A 273 -16.18 0.95 8.72
C ALA A 273 -17.13 -0.26 8.68
N THR A 274 -17.38 -0.77 7.47
CA THR A 274 -18.17 -1.98 7.23
C THR A 274 -17.32 -3.22 6.99
N ILE A 275 -16.00 -3.03 6.86
CA ILE A 275 -15.00 -4.08 6.62
C ILE A 275 -14.34 -4.46 7.94
N GLU A 276 -14.14 -5.76 8.16
CA GLU A 276 -13.49 -6.24 9.39
C GLU A 276 -12.08 -5.66 9.55
N PRO A 277 -11.69 -5.23 10.77
CA PRO A 277 -10.39 -4.61 11.02
C PRO A 277 -9.17 -5.43 10.60
N HIS A 278 -9.29 -6.77 10.58
CA HIS A 278 -8.22 -7.68 10.19
C HIS A 278 -8.12 -7.90 8.67
N GLN A 279 -9.04 -7.43 7.84
CA GLN A 279 -8.89 -7.66 6.40
C GLN A 279 -7.78 -6.77 5.81
N ILE A 280 -6.97 -7.31 4.89
CA ILE A 280 -5.97 -6.53 4.15
C ILE A 280 -6.59 -5.32 3.43
N THR A 281 -7.86 -5.43 3.05
CA THR A 281 -8.70 -4.34 2.55
C THR A 281 -8.76 -3.18 3.50
N MET A 282 -8.96 -3.41 4.80
CA MET A 282 -8.96 -2.32 5.80
C MET A 282 -7.57 -1.67 5.90
N TYR A 283 -6.51 -2.47 5.94
CA TYR A 283 -5.15 -1.94 6.00
C TYR A 283 -4.79 -1.09 4.78
N LEU A 284 -5.16 -1.52 3.56
CA LEU A 284 -4.95 -0.73 2.34
C LEU A 284 -5.76 0.57 2.34
N ASP A 285 -7.00 0.54 2.84
CA ASP A 285 -7.83 1.74 2.97
C ASP A 285 -7.17 2.79 3.88
N LEU A 286 -6.76 2.37 5.08
CA LEU A 286 -6.09 3.24 6.05
C LEU A 286 -4.74 3.74 5.53
N ALA A 287 -3.96 2.88 4.87
CA ALA A 287 -2.69 3.28 4.26
C ALA A 287 -2.90 4.34 3.16
N THR A 288 -3.93 4.18 2.34
CA THR A 288 -4.31 5.14 1.30
C THR A 288 -4.71 6.48 1.91
N LYS A 289 -5.50 6.46 2.99
CA LYS A 289 -5.93 7.66 3.71
C LYS A 289 -4.75 8.41 4.34
N HIS A 290 -3.85 7.69 5.02
CA HIS A 290 -2.63 8.27 5.58
C HIS A 290 -1.73 8.88 4.49
N TYR A 291 -1.57 8.19 3.36
CA TYR A 291 -0.82 8.71 2.21
C TYR A 291 -1.37 10.07 1.76
N TYR A 292 -2.67 10.18 1.50
CA TYR A 292 -3.25 11.45 1.05
C TYR A 292 -3.19 12.55 2.11
N GLN A 293 -3.42 12.22 3.39
CA GLN A 293 -3.27 13.18 4.49
C GLN A 293 -1.84 13.72 4.59
N LYS A 294 -0.85 12.82 4.63
CA LYS A 294 0.56 13.22 4.76
C LYS A 294 1.06 13.94 3.53
N ARG A 295 0.57 13.57 2.34
CA ARG A 295 0.83 14.31 1.10
C ARG A 295 0.35 15.76 1.19
N GLN A 296 -0.89 15.96 1.64
CA GLN A 296 -1.45 17.30 1.79
C GLN A 296 -0.65 18.12 2.81
N GLN A 297 -0.26 17.51 3.94
CA GLN A 297 0.56 18.15 4.97
C GLN A 297 1.94 18.55 4.42
N ALA A 298 2.60 17.69 3.67
CA ALA A 298 3.90 17.97 3.05
C ALA A 298 3.83 19.12 2.03
N ILE A 299 2.75 19.20 1.22
CA ILE A 299 2.51 20.33 0.30
C ILE A 299 2.29 21.62 1.09
N GLN A 300 1.43 21.59 2.11
CA GLN A 300 1.13 22.77 2.94
C GLN A 300 2.35 23.28 3.71
N ALA A 301 3.25 22.39 4.09
CA ALA A 301 4.53 22.72 4.70
C ALA A 301 5.58 23.21 3.69
N GLY A 302 5.31 23.19 2.38
CA GLY A 302 6.23 23.64 1.33
C GLY A 302 7.44 22.73 1.12
N VAL A 303 7.40 21.49 1.63
CA VAL A 303 8.49 20.50 1.49
C VAL A 303 8.26 19.51 0.36
N MET A 304 7.08 19.56 -0.25
CA MET A 304 6.76 18.86 -1.49
C MET A 304 6.15 19.86 -2.48
N PRO A 305 6.49 19.81 -3.79
CA PRO A 305 5.88 20.69 -4.77
C PRO A 305 4.36 20.49 -4.85
N GLU A 306 3.65 21.55 -5.22
CA GLU A 306 2.23 21.46 -5.54
C GLU A 306 1.98 20.47 -6.69
N LEU A 307 0.85 19.78 -6.63
CA LEU A 307 0.45 18.87 -7.69
C LEU A 307 0.16 19.66 -8.97
N VAL A 308 0.69 19.15 -10.09
CA VAL A 308 0.45 19.74 -11.41
C VAL A 308 -1.04 19.66 -11.72
N ASN A 309 -1.69 20.81 -11.80
CA ASN A 309 -3.12 20.93 -12.11
C ASN A 309 -3.38 21.42 -13.53
N GLN A 310 -2.34 21.68 -14.32
CA GLN A 310 -2.48 22.05 -15.72
C GLN A 310 -1.29 21.60 -16.53
N THR A 311 -1.55 21.22 -17.79
CA THR A 311 -0.49 20.92 -18.76
C THR A 311 -0.44 21.98 -19.86
N ALA A 312 0.73 22.09 -20.50
CA ALA A 312 0.91 22.93 -21.68
C ALA A 312 0.04 22.43 -22.84
N SER A 313 -0.43 23.35 -23.67
CA SER A 313 -1.20 23.01 -24.87
C SER A 313 -0.26 22.53 -25.97
N ALA A 314 -0.25 21.22 -26.24
CA ALA A 314 0.42 20.66 -27.40
C ALA A 314 -0.53 20.68 -28.62
N ALA A 315 -0.01 21.03 -29.80
CA ALA A 315 -0.81 21.07 -31.02
C ALA A 315 -1.44 19.70 -31.31
N GLY A 316 -2.74 19.67 -31.59
CA GLY A 316 -3.50 18.44 -31.86
C GLY A 316 -3.91 17.62 -30.63
N VAL A 317 -3.47 17.98 -29.42
CA VAL A 317 -3.90 17.30 -28.18
C VAL A 317 -5.18 17.96 -27.65
N PRO A 318 -6.26 17.23 -27.35
CA PRO A 318 -7.43 17.79 -26.70
C PRO A 318 -7.09 18.25 -25.29
N LYS A 319 -7.43 19.50 -24.96
CA LYS A 319 -7.25 20.07 -23.63
C LYS A 319 -8.60 20.08 -22.90
N ILE A 320 -8.66 19.40 -21.77
CA ILE A 320 -9.89 19.12 -21.03
C ILE A 320 -9.89 19.91 -19.72
N TYR A 321 -10.95 20.66 -19.48
CA TYR A 321 -11.19 21.31 -18.20
C TYR A 321 -11.93 20.33 -17.28
N VAL A 322 -11.29 19.89 -16.19
CA VAL A 322 -11.92 19.05 -15.18
C VAL A 322 -12.59 19.96 -14.16
N ALA A 323 -13.93 19.96 -14.14
CA ALA A 323 -14.70 20.76 -13.20
C ALA A 323 -14.55 20.23 -11.75
N PRO A 324 -14.86 21.05 -10.73
CA PRO A 324 -14.88 20.58 -9.35
C PRO A 324 -15.83 19.38 -9.19
N ILE A 325 -15.34 18.31 -8.56
CA ILE A 325 -16.11 17.07 -8.39
C ILE A 325 -17.33 17.33 -7.52
N ILE A 326 -18.50 16.92 -8.02
CA ILE A 326 -19.79 17.06 -7.33
C ILE A 326 -19.89 15.95 -6.28
N ASN A 327 -20.08 16.35 -5.02
CA ASN A 327 -20.25 15.43 -3.90
C ASN A 327 -21.74 15.22 -3.60
N ARG A 328 -22.25 14.00 -3.76
CA ARG A 328 -23.58 13.58 -3.31
C ARG A 328 -23.56 12.61 -2.13
N LEU A 329 -22.41 12.46 -1.48
CA LEU A 329 -22.26 11.61 -0.32
C LEU A 329 -23.14 12.07 0.84
N SER A 330 -23.72 11.10 1.53
CA SER A 330 -24.44 11.28 2.78
C SER A 330 -23.49 11.68 3.89
N SER A 331 -24.05 12.14 5.01
CA SER A 331 -23.27 12.54 6.18
C SER A 331 -22.37 11.42 6.71
N GLU A 332 -22.73 10.15 6.53
CA GLU A 332 -21.96 8.99 6.98
C GLU A 332 -20.67 8.78 6.18
N LEU A 333 -20.64 9.16 4.90
CA LEU A 333 -19.46 9.05 4.03
C LEU A 333 -18.82 10.40 3.71
N GLN A 334 -19.27 11.47 4.34
CA GLN A 334 -18.79 12.82 4.03
C GLN A 334 -17.26 12.98 4.25
N GLU A 335 -16.70 12.29 5.25
CA GLU A 335 -15.26 12.28 5.51
C GLU A 335 -14.46 11.52 4.43
N GLU A 336 -15.10 10.60 3.70
CA GLU A 336 -14.47 9.87 2.58
C GLU A 336 -14.23 10.78 1.36
N PHE A 337 -15.05 11.82 1.19
CA PHE A 337 -15.03 12.67 0.00
C PHE A 337 -13.65 13.26 -0.28
N PHE A 338 -12.91 13.65 0.77
CA PHE A 338 -11.57 14.17 0.62
C PHE A 338 -10.65 13.17 -0.10
N TYR A 339 -10.60 11.93 0.37
CA TYR A 339 -9.75 10.87 -0.20
C TYR A 339 -10.20 10.45 -1.59
N MET A 340 -11.51 10.34 -1.77
CA MET A 340 -12.14 10.02 -3.04
C MET A 340 -11.78 11.03 -4.13
N LYS A 341 -11.84 12.32 -3.78
CA LYS A 341 -11.46 13.43 -4.66
C LYS A 341 -9.97 13.39 -5.00
N GLU A 342 -9.09 13.19 -4.01
CA GLU A 342 -7.64 13.11 -4.23
C GLU A 342 -7.27 11.96 -5.18
N ALA A 343 -7.84 10.77 -4.95
CA ALA A 343 -7.58 9.60 -5.78
C ALA A 343 -8.06 9.78 -7.22
N LEU A 344 -9.26 10.33 -7.41
CA LEU A 344 -9.82 10.57 -8.73
C LEU A 344 -9.02 11.63 -9.50
N GLN A 345 -8.54 12.68 -8.82
CA GLN A 345 -7.68 13.67 -9.45
C GLN A 345 -6.33 13.09 -9.90
N ASP A 346 -5.75 12.17 -9.13
CA ASP A 346 -4.54 11.46 -9.54
C ASP A 346 -4.76 10.57 -10.77
N GLU A 347 -5.94 9.94 -10.89
CA GLU A 347 -6.31 9.22 -12.11
C GLU A 347 -6.42 10.18 -13.31
N TYR A 348 -7.01 11.37 -13.16
CA TYR A 348 -7.05 12.36 -14.24
C TYR A 348 -5.67 12.84 -14.68
N ARG A 349 -4.79 13.13 -13.72
CA ARG A 349 -3.41 13.55 -14.03
C ARG A 349 -2.66 12.48 -14.83
N ARG A 350 -2.98 11.20 -14.62
CA ARG A 350 -2.39 10.06 -15.33
C ARG A 350 -3.06 9.76 -16.67
N ALA A 351 -4.38 9.90 -16.76
CA ALA A 351 -5.17 9.46 -17.91
C ALA A 351 -5.31 10.53 -19.00
N LEU A 352 -5.44 11.81 -18.61
CA LEU A 352 -5.75 12.88 -19.55
C LEU A 352 -4.49 13.40 -20.25
N PRO A 353 -4.47 13.48 -21.59
CA PRO A 353 -3.28 13.90 -22.33
C PRO A 353 -3.03 15.41 -22.24
N GLY A 354 -4.10 16.20 -21.97
CA GLY A 354 -4.06 17.64 -21.79
C GLY A 354 -5.16 18.06 -20.83
N TYR A 355 -4.84 18.75 -19.73
CA TYR A 355 -5.84 19.08 -18.72
C TYR A 355 -5.64 20.42 -18.02
N VAL A 356 -6.73 20.91 -17.43
CA VAL A 356 -6.78 21.91 -16.37
C VAL A 356 -7.75 21.39 -15.31
N ILE A 357 -7.26 21.13 -14.09
CA ILE A 357 -8.06 20.63 -12.98
C ILE A 357 -8.46 21.79 -12.07
N ASP A 358 -9.76 22.06 -11.96
CA ASP A 358 -10.30 23.06 -11.04
C ASP A 358 -10.39 22.45 -9.63
N THR A 359 -9.45 22.82 -8.78
CA THR A 359 -9.41 22.38 -7.37
C THR A 359 -10.24 23.28 -6.45
N ALA A 360 -10.81 24.39 -6.95
CA ALA A 360 -11.55 25.34 -6.14
C ALA A 360 -12.98 24.85 -5.83
N GLN A 361 -13.59 25.39 -4.77
CA GLN A 361 -15.02 25.21 -4.54
C GLN A 361 -15.80 25.80 -5.72
N ALA A 362 -16.79 25.06 -6.24
CA ALA A 362 -17.58 25.36 -7.43
C ALA A 362 -18.24 26.75 -7.40
N LYS A 363 -17.46 27.78 -7.74
CA LYS A 363 -17.89 29.17 -7.90
C LYS A 363 -17.64 29.61 -9.33
N GLY A 364 -18.65 30.22 -9.94
CA GLY A 364 -18.60 30.71 -11.31
C GLY A 364 -18.99 29.67 -12.36
N ASN A 365 -19.12 30.13 -13.61
CA ASN A 365 -19.51 29.28 -14.74
C ASN A 365 -18.30 28.45 -15.23
N VAL A 366 -18.39 27.12 -15.12
CA VAL A 366 -17.32 26.20 -15.52
C VAL A 366 -16.94 26.32 -17.00
N PHE A 367 -17.89 26.64 -17.88
CA PHE A 367 -17.65 26.82 -19.31
C PHE A 367 -16.87 28.08 -19.61
N GLU A 368 -17.12 29.17 -18.88
CA GLU A 368 -16.34 30.41 -19.01
C GLU A 368 -14.90 30.19 -18.58
N LYS A 369 -14.69 29.50 -17.45
CA LYS A 369 -13.35 29.13 -16.99
C LYS A 369 -12.62 28.23 -17.99
N ALA A 370 -13.32 27.21 -18.52
CA ALA A 370 -12.77 26.32 -19.53
C ALA A 370 -12.36 27.08 -20.80
N LYS A 371 -13.20 28.02 -21.26
CA LYS A 371 -12.91 28.89 -22.40
C LYS A 371 -11.67 29.77 -22.15
N LEU A 372 -11.57 30.39 -20.98
CA LEU A 372 -10.40 31.18 -20.58
C LEU A 372 -9.12 30.33 -20.48
N ALA A 373 -9.23 29.09 -20.05
CA ALA A 373 -8.14 28.13 -19.97
C ALA A 373 -7.74 27.51 -21.33
N GLY A 374 -8.43 27.89 -22.41
CA GLY A 374 -8.22 27.35 -23.76
C GLY A 374 -8.60 25.88 -23.89
N CYS A 375 -9.57 25.41 -23.09
CA CYS A 375 -10.08 24.05 -23.16
C CYS A 375 -11.28 23.98 -24.11
N GLU A 376 -11.39 22.87 -24.83
CA GLU A 376 -12.51 22.62 -25.76
C GLU A 376 -13.62 21.79 -25.12
N TRP A 377 -13.28 21.10 -24.04
CA TRP A 377 -14.13 20.15 -23.35
C TRP A 377 -14.16 20.44 -21.86
N VAL A 378 -15.33 20.27 -21.25
CA VAL A 378 -15.51 20.24 -19.79
C VAL A 378 -15.85 18.82 -19.38
N LEU A 379 -15.06 18.26 -18.46
CA LEU A 379 -15.37 17.02 -17.78
C LEU A 379 -16.05 17.34 -16.45
N VAL A 380 -17.33 17.04 -16.36
CA VAL A 380 -18.10 17.14 -15.11
C VAL A 380 -18.18 15.75 -14.50
N THR A 381 -17.90 15.65 -13.20
CA THR A 381 -17.87 14.37 -12.50
C THR A 381 -18.61 14.45 -11.18
N GLU A 382 -19.39 13.42 -10.89
CA GLU A 382 -20.24 13.29 -9.72
C GLU A 382 -19.95 11.97 -9.01
N ILE A 383 -19.82 12.03 -7.68
CA ILE A 383 -19.67 10.88 -6.81
C ILE A 383 -20.92 10.81 -5.95
N GLN A 384 -21.61 9.67 -6.01
CA GLN A 384 -22.82 9.39 -5.25
C GLN A 384 -22.80 7.96 -4.72
N GLU A 385 -23.68 7.67 -3.79
CA GLU A 385 -23.81 6.38 -3.18
C GLU A 385 -25.25 6.00 -2.88
N HIS A 386 -25.48 4.69 -2.82
CA HIS A 386 -26.69 4.12 -2.28
C HIS A 386 -26.37 3.11 -1.20
N LYS A 387 -26.94 3.30 -0.01
CA LYS A 387 -26.80 2.34 1.07
C LYS A 387 -27.55 1.05 0.71
N ILE A 388 -26.86 -0.08 0.80
CA ILE A 388 -27.44 -1.38 0.54
C ILE A 388 -27.95 -1.93 1.89
N LYS A 389 -29.26 -2.12 2.01
CA LYS A 389 -29.93 -2.60 3.23
C LYS A 389 -30.21 -4.11 3.14
N ASP A 390 -29.30 -4.92 3.63
CA ASP A 390 -29.51 -6.34 3.94
C ASP A 390 -28.53 -6.81 5.05
N GLU A 391 -28.35 -8.14 5.22
CA GLU A 391 -27.53 -8.75 6.29
C GLU A 391 -26.06 -8.29 6.30
N GLN A 392 -25.53 -7.78 5.17
CA GLN A 392 -24.20 -7.20 5.07
C GLN A 392 -24.29 -5.72 4.69
N SER A 393 -24.21 -4.86 5.69
CA SER A 393 -24.21 -3.40 5.49
C SER A 393 -23.06 -2.98 4.58
N GLY A 394 -23.38 -2.22 3.53
CA GLY A 394 -22.41 -1.66 2.60
C GLY A 394 -23.04 -0.58 1.73
N TYR A 395 -22.24 -0.03 0.81
CA TYR A 395 -22.66 1.03 -0.10
C TYR A 395 -22.46 0.57 -1.53
N TYR A 396 -23.30 1.05 -2.43
CA TYR A 396 -23.05 1.03 -3.86
C TYR A 396 -22.53 2.41 -4.24
N ILE A 397 -21.24 2.53 -4.52
CA ILE A 397 -20.59 3.78 -4.92
C ILE A 397 -20.74 3.92 -6.43
N ILE A 398 -21.09 5.11 -6.89
CA ILE A 398 -21.27 5.43 -8.30
C ILE A 398 -20.42 6.66 -8.65
N LEU A 399 -19.62 6.51 -9.71
CA LEU A 399 -18.86 7.57 -10.36
C LEU A 399 -19.52 7.87 -11.70
N GLU A 400 -20.13 9.05 -11.84
CA GLU A 400 -20.71 9.51 -13.10
C GLU A 400 -19.87 10.59 -13.74
N GLN A 401 -19.74 10.53 -15.06
CA GLN A 401 -18.99 11.50 -15.83
C GLN A 401 -19.75 11.93 -17.08
N SER A 402 -19.71 13.24 -17.34
CA SER A 402 -20.13 13.79 -18.63
C SER A 402 -19.03 14.65 -19.22
N LEU A 403 -18.72 14.39 -20.49
CA LEU A 403 -17.87 15.25 -21.29
C LEU A 403 -18.76 16.17 -22.12
N GLN A 404 -18.55 17.47 -21.97
CA GLN A 404 -19.40 18.51 -22.53
C GLN A 404 -18.58 19.43 -23.43
N SER A 405 -19.16 19.85 -24.56
CA SER A 405 -18.52 20.80 -25.46
C SER A 405 -18.51 22.21 -24.86
N VAL A 406 -17.37 22.88 -24.82
CA VAL A 406 -17.28 24.27 -24.31
C VAL A 406 -18.05 25.26 -25.18
N SER A 407 -18.15 25.01 -26.49
CA SER A 407 -18.79 25.96 -27.42
C SER A 407 -20.31 25.84 -27.44
N LYS A 408 -20.86 24.64 -27.25
CA LYS A 408 -22.30 24.37 -27.34
C LYS A 408 -22.97 24.05 -26.01
N GLY A 409 -22.22 23.54 -25.03
CA GLY A 409 -22.75 23.00 -23.78
C GLY A 409 -23.33 21.58 -23.89
N ASP A 410 -23.38 21.01 -25.10
CA ASP A 410 -23.93 19.67 -25.32
C ASP A 410 -23.04 18.58 -24.69
N ILE A 411 -23.67 17.57 -24.08
CA ILE A 411 -22.99 16.34 -23.65
C ILE A 411 -22.62 15.53 -24.90
N VAL A 412 -21.33 15.29 -25.09
CA VAL A 412 -20.83 14.46 -26.20
C VAL A 412 -20.53 13.03 -25.78
N LYS A 413 -20.27 12.81 -24.49
CA LYS A 413 -20.08 11.48 -23.88
C LYS A 413 -20.60 11.48 -22.46
N PHE A 414 -21.18 10.36 -22.06
CA PHE A 414 -21.58 10.08 -20.69
C PHE A 414 -21.14 8.66 -20.33
N ALA A 415 -20.64 8.49 -19.11
CA ALA A 415 -20.31 7.19 -18.56
C ALA A 415 -20.64 7.17 -17.07
N ALA A 416 -21.10 6.01 -16.59
CA ALA A 416 -21.35 5.77 -15.17
C ALA A 416 -20.72 4.44 -14.77
N TYR A 417 -20.00 4.45 -13.67
CA TYR A 417 -19.32 3.30 -13.10
C TYR A 417 -19.87 3.07 -11.71
N GLY A 418 -20.17 1.83 -11.35
CA GLY A 418 -20.79 1.52 -10.08
C GLY A 418 -20.27 0.24 -9.46
N ARG A 419 -20.03 0.28 -8.15
CA ARG A 419 -19.47 -0.85 -7.41
C ARG A 419 -19.96 -0.93 -5.98
N SER A 420 -20.20 -2.17 -5.53
CA SER A 420 -20.49 -2.48 -4.14
C SER A 420 -19.24 -2.45 -3.27
N SER A 421 -19.34 -1.83 -2.09
CA SER A 421 -18.35 -1.79 -1.03
C SER A 421 -18.52 -2.91 0.00
N ARG A 422 -19.07 -4.07 -0.39
CA ARG A 422 -19.22 -5.23 0.53
C ARG A 422 -17.92 -5.98 0.75
N THR A 423 -17.11 -6.09 -0.30
CA THR A 423 -15.82 -6.77 -0.28
C THR A 423 -14.64 -5.79 -0.38
N SER A 424 -14.93 -4.48 -0.34
CA SER A 424 -13.96 -3.38 -0.43
C SER A 424 -14.47 -2.18 0.38
N THR A 425 -13.64 -1.20 0.70
CA THR A 425 -14.14 0.06 1.31
C THR A 425 -14.79 0.97 0.26
N PRO A 426 -15.63 1.95 0.65
CA PRO A 426 -16.14 2.96 -0.28
C PRO A 426 -15.05 3.64 -1.12
N LEU A 427 -13.95 4.03 -0.48
CA LEU A 427 -12.80 4.63 -1.16
C LEU A 427 -12.19 3.68 -2.20
N GLN A 428 -11.97 2.41 -1.85
CA GLN A 428 -11.44 1.44 -2.80
C GLN A 428 -12.42 1.18 -3.95
N ALA A 429 -13.72 1.08 -3.67
CA ALA A 429 -14.74 0.93 -4.70
C ALA A 429 -14.65 2.06 -5.74
N LEU A 430 -14.52 3.31 -5.29
CA LEU A 430 -14.29 4.45 -6.18
C LEU A 430 -12.97 4.35 -6.95
N ILE A 431 -11.87 4.01 -6.28
CA ILE A 431 -10.55 3.88 -6.94
C ILE A 431 -10.62 2.85 -8.08
N HIS A 432 -11.33 1.73 -7.88
CA HIS A 432 -11.56 0.74 -8.93
C HIS A 432 -12.35 1.32 -10.10
N ASP A 433 -13.42 2.07 -9.81
CA ASP A 433 -14.27 2.66 -10.83
C ASP A 433 -13.56 3.77 -11.62
N ALA A 434 -12.75 4.59 -10.96
CA ALA A 434 -11.88 5.59 -11.58
C ALA A 434 -10.81 4.98 -12.51
N ARG A 435 -10.41 3.73 -12.27
CA ARG A 435 -9.48 3.01 -13.16
C ARG A 435 -10.18 2.39 -14.36
N ASN A 436 -11.38 1.85 -14.18
CA ASN A 436 -12.19 1.39 -15.32
C ASN A 436 -12.51 2.57 -16.26
N MET A 437 -12.83 3.73 -15.68
CA MET A 437 -12.96 5.00 -16.40
C MET A 437 -11.74 5.33 -17.26
N LYS A 438 -10.52 5.16 -16.75
CA LYS A 438 -9.30 5.39 -17.54
C LYS A 438 -9.26 4.50 -18.78
N LEU A 439 -9.59 3.22 -18.66
CA LEU A 439 -9.60 2.29 -19.80
C LEU A 439 -10.55 2.75 -20.90
N ASP A 440 -11.77 3.14 -20.54
CA ASP A 440 -12.76 3.66 -21.49
C ASP A 440 -12.38 5.04 -22.03
N SER A 441 -11.65 5.83 -21.25
CA SER A 441 -11.22 7.18 -21.65
C SER A 441 -10.30 7.19 -22.87
N HIS A 442 -9.51 6.13 -23.05
CA HIS A 442 -8.65 6.00 -24.21
C HIS A 442 -9.45 5.97 -25.53
N GLU A 443 -10.64 5.36 -25.55
CA GLU A 443 -11.45 5.27 -26.76
C GLU A 443 -11.99 6.63 -27.20
N TRP A 444 -12.58 7.39 -26.27
CA TRP A 444 -13.13 8.69 -26.64
C TRP A 444 -12.04 9.76 -26.79
N LEU A 445 -10.93 9.70 -26.06
CA LEU A 445 -9.77 10.57 -26.30
C LEU A 445 -9.20 10.38 -27.71
N ALA A 446 -9.13 9.14 -28.20
CA ALA A 446 -8.73 8.85 -29.57
C ALA A 446 -9.70 9.46 -30.60
N GLN A 447 -11.01 9.39 -30.35
CA GLN A 447 -12.03 10.03 -31.19
C GLN A 447 -11.86 11.56 -31.24
N LEU A 448 -11.61 12.20 -30.08
CA LEU A 448 -11.38 13.63 -29.99
C LEU A 448 -10.12 14.09 -30.72
N GLN A 449 -9.04 13.31 -30.63
CA GLN A 449 -7.81 13.57 -31.37
C GLN A 449 -8.00 13.40 -32.87
N ALA A 450 -8.77 12.40 -33.31
CA ALA A 450 -9.07 12.18 -34.71
C ALA A 450 -9.87 13.33 -35.32
N SER A 451 -10.80 13.94 -34.58
CA SER A 451 -11.58 15.10 -35.06
C SER A 451 -10.76 16.40 -35.25
N LYS A 452 -9.50 16.42 -34.81
CA LYS A 452 -8.57 17.56 -34.94
C LYS A 452 -7.58 17.43 -36.09
N LYS A 453 -7.48 16.25 -36.70
CA LYS A 453 -6.72 16.01 -37.93
C LYS A 453 -7.63 16.26 -39.13
#